data_AF-A0A0L6Z9I0-F1
#
_entry.id   AF-A0A0L6Z9I0-F1
#
_cell.length_a   1.000
_cell.length_b   1.000
_cell.length_c   1.000
_cell.angle_alpha   90.00
_cell.angle_beta   90.00
_cell.angle_gamma   90.00
#
_symmetry.space_group_name_H-M   'P 1'
#
loop_
_entity.id
_entity.type
_entity.pdbx_description
1 polymer ?
#
loop_
_entity_poly.entity_id
_entity_poly.type
_entity_poly.pdbx_seq_one_letter_code
_entity_poly.pdbx_strand_id
1 'polypeptide(L)'
;MLVVENLIRSEINENIQYNYSYRIIKDKISFSEFDKLDIQSYGIEVERQDLIDGKLFKVERELIKCISPHRHKVHNLVKMLYDNLVSPIHVVDVVGEYIDEYITDYDEILKDIYIC
;
A
#
# COMPACT_ATOMS: atom_id res chain seq x y z
N MET A 1 -10.41 -3.39 -5.71
CA MET A 1 -9.61 -3.50 -4.48
C MET A 1 -9.90 -4.77 -3.67
N LEU A 2 -8.87 -5.60 -3.44
CA LEU A 2 -8.88 -6.78 -2.57
C LEU A 2 -7.64 -6.74 -1.67
N VAL A 3 -7.77 -6.94 -0.36
CA VAL A 3 -6.60 -7.11 0.52
C VAL A 3 -6.01 -8.51 0.29
N VAL A 4 -4.72 -8.57 -0.04
CA VAL A 4 -4.01 -9.83 -0.36
C VAL A 4 -2.91 -10.18 0.64
N GLU A 5 -2.56 -9.26 1.53
CA GLU A 5 -1.64 -9.48 2.64
C GLU A 5 -1.92 -8.47 3.75
N ASN A 6 -1.70 -8.84 5.01
CA ASN A 6 -1.87 -7.97 6.15
C ASN A 6 -0.83 -8.28 7.24
N LEU A 7 0.03 -7.31 7.53
CA LEU A 7 0.92 -7.33 8.69
C LEU A 7 0.32 -6.48 9.80
N ILE A 8 0.15 -7.07 10.98
CA ILE A 8 -0.49 -6.42 12.13
C ILE A 8 0.55 -6.23 13.22
N ARG A 9 0.51 -5.09 13.90
CA ARG A 9 1.34 -4.79 15.06
C ARG A 9 0.56 -3.94 16.06
N SER A 10 0.78 -4.21 17.33
CA SER A 10 0.19 -3.42 18.41
C SER A 10 1.28 -2.84 19.28
N GLU A 11 1.17 -1.55 19.59
CA GLU A 11 2.07 -0.83 20.49
C GLU A 11 1.25 -0.17 21.58
N ILE A 12 1.75 -0.18 22.82
CA ILE A 12 1.11 0.50 23.94
C ILE A 12 2.02 1.65 24.35
N ASN A 13 1.47 2.87 24.34
CA ASN A 13 2.14 4.03 24.92
C ASN A 13 1.22 4.65 25.97
N GLU A 14 1.68 4.72 27.20
CA GLU A 14 0.87 5.16 28.35
C GLU A 14 -0.46 4.38 28.44
N ASN A 15 -1.59 5.07 28.26
CA ASN A 15 -2.94 4.49 28.30
C ASN A 15 -3.55 4.31 26.90
N ILE A 16 -2.77 4.54 25.83
CA ILE A 16 -3.23 4.44 24.45
C ILE A 16 -2.64 3.18 23.83
N GLN A 17 -3.51 2.29 23.37
CA GLN A 17 -3.14 1.15 22.54
C GLN A 17 -3.28 1.55 21.06
N TYR A 18 -2.18 1.43 20.31
CA TYR A 18 -2.13 1.65 18.87
C TYR A 18 -2.12 0.31 18.14
N ASN A 19 -3.16 0.02 17.39
CA ASN A 19 -3.24 -1.15 16.54
C ASN A 19 -2.99 -0.74 15.09
N TYR A 20 -1.85 -1.15 14.55
CA TYR A 20 -1.45 -0.92 13.17
C TYR A 20 -1.79 -2.11 12.29
N SER A 21 -2.19 -1.83 11.06
CA SER A 21 -2.36 -2.80 10.00
C SER A 21 -1.77 -2.25 8.70
N TYR A 22 -0.77 -2.95 8.18
CA TYR A 22 -0.07 -2.64 6.94
C TYR A 22 -0.48 -3.69 5.91
N ARG A 23 -1.21 -3.27 4.89
CA ARG A 23 -1.90 -4.18 3.96
C ARG A 23 -1.38 -4.01 2.55
N ILE A 24 -1.14 -5.12 1.87
CA ILE A 24 -1.02 -5.11 0.40
C ILE A 24 -2.43 -5.24 -0.15
N ILE A 25 -2.80 -4.31 -1.03
CA ILE A 25 -4.03 -4.38 -1.80
C ILE A 25 -3.73 -4.74 -3.25
N LYS A 26 -4.63 -5.49 -3.86
CA LYS A 26 -4.64 -5.80 -5.29
C LYS A 26 -5.80 -5.05 -5.94
N ASP A 27 -5.51 -4.37 -7.03
CA ASP A 27 -6.51 -3.72 -7.86
C ASP A 27 -6.15 -3.85 -9.35
N LYS A 28 -6.89 -3.13 -10.18
CA LYS A 28 -6.60 -2.99 -11.61
C LYS A 28 -6.49 -1.51 -11.98
N ILE A 29 -5.62 -1.22 -12.93
CA ILE A 29 -5.55 0.07 -13.61
C ILE A 29 -5.93 -0.13 -15.07
N SER A 30 -6.81 0.72 -15.60
CA SER A 30 -7.26 0.67 -16.98
C SER A 30 -6.63 1.82 -17.76
N PHE A 31 -6.00 1.53 -18.89
CA PHE A 31 -5.46 2.56 -19.78
C PHE A 31 -6.44 2.83 -20.92
N SER A 32 -6.95 4.06 -20.99
CA SER A 32 -7.97 4.46 -21.96
C SER A 32 -7.47 4.53 -23.41
N GLU A 33 -6.16 4.75 -23.60
CA GLU A 33 -5.52 4.84 -24.91
C GLU A 33 -5.32 3.48 -25.59
N PHE A 34 -5.63 2.40 -24.87
CA PHE A 34 -5.17 1.04 -25.16
C PHE A 34 -6.31 0.02 -25.07
N ASP A 35 -7.44 0.30 -25.73
CA ASP A 35 -8.63 -0.59 -25.80
C ASP A 35 -9.05 -1.19 -24.43
N LYS A 36 -9.04 -0.36 -23.38
CA LYS A 36 -9.35 -0.77 -21.99
C LYS A 36 -8.57 -2.03 -21.55
N LEU A 37 -7.27 -2.01 -21.77
CA LEU A 37 -6.39 -2.98 -21.16
C LEU A 37 -6.36 -2.76 -19.64
N ASP A 38 -6.88 -3.75 -18.91
CA ASP A 38 -6.80 -3.82 -17.46
C ASP A 38 -5.48 -4.47 -17.03
N ILE A 39 -4.56 -3.66 -16.50
CA ILE A 39 -3.32 -4.15 -15.91
C ILE A 39 -3.54 -4.36 -14.41
N GLN A 40 -3.12 -5.53 -13.92
CA GLN A 40 -3.13 -5.82 -12.51
C GLN A 40 -2.13 -4.90 -11.79
N SER A 41 -2.57 -4.31 -10.67
CA SER A 41 -1.76 -3.42 -9.86
C SER A 41 -1.82 -3.81 -8.39
N TYR A 42 -0.74 -3.56 -7.67
CA TYR A 42 -0.68 -3.69 -6.23
C TYR A 42 -0.40 -2.33 -5.59
N GLY A 43 -1.00 -2.12 -4.43
CA GLY A 43 -0.90 -0.92 -3.63
C GLY A 43 -0.76 -1.23 -2.14
N ILE A 44 -0.73 -0.17 -1.33
CA ILE A 44 -0.56 -0.23 0.12
C ILE A 44 -1.71 0.49 0.80
N GLU A 45 -2.23 -0.11 1.87
CA GLU A 45 -3.08 0.55 2.83
C GLU A 45 -2.45 0.43 4.22
N VAL A 46 -2.28 1.56 4.90
CA VAL A 46 -1.82 1.58 6.30
C VAL A 46 -2.93 2.19 7.14
N GLU A 47 -3.33 1.47 8.18
CA GLU A 47 -4.33 1.93 9.15
C GLU A 47 -3.74 1.86 10.55
N ARG A 48 -4.06 2.87 11.37
CA ARG A 48 -3.82 2.85 12.81
C ARG A 48 -5.13 3.12 13.53
N GLN A 49 -5.44 2.27 14.50
CA GLN A 49 -6.55 2.45 15.43
C GLN A 49 -5.98 2.79 16.81
N ASP A 50 -6.46 3.87 17.41
CA ASP A 50 -6.02 4.34 18.72
C ASP A 50 -7.13 4.03 19.72
N LEU A 51 -6.83 3.24 20.76
CA LEU A 51 -7.78 2.81 21.78
C LEU A 51 -7.38 3.37 23.15
N ILE A 52 -8.35 3.90 23.89
CA ILE A 52 -8.20 4.32 25.29
C ILE A 52 -9.15 3.48 26.13
N ASP A 53 -8.66 2.80 27.15
CA ASP A 53 -9.44 1.86 27.99
C ASP A 53 -10.22 0.82 27.16
N GLY A 54 -9.59 0.33 26.07
CA GLY A 54 -10.19 -0.63 25.14
C GLY A 54 -11.29 -0.06 24.24
N LYS A 55 -11.57 1.25 24.30
CA LYS A 55 -12.54 1.93 23.44
C LYS A 55 -11.81 2.62 22.28
N LEU A 56 -12.30 2.39 21.07
CA LEU A 56 -11.80 3.04 19.87
C LEU A 56 -12.02 4.56 19.98
N PHE A 57 -10.93 5.31 19.98
CA PHE A 57 -10.92 6.76 20.05
C PHE A 57 -10.67 7.40 18.69
N LYS A 58 -9.72 6.86 17.91
CA LYS A 58 -9.32 7.42 16.61
C LYS A 58 -8.97 6.31 15.62
N VAL A 59 -9.21 6.58 14.34
CA VAL A 59 -8.70 5.79 13.22
C VAL A 59 -8.01 6.73 12.25
N GLU A 60 -6.77 6.43 11.90
CA GLU A 60 -6.03 7.05 10.81
C GLU A 60 -5.81 6.03 9.71
N ARG A 61 -5.93 6.45 8.45
CA ARG A 61 -5.74 5.56 7.30
C ARG A 61 -5.16 6.34 6.12
N GLU A 62 -4.23 5.71 5.44
CA GLU A 62 -3.69 6.16 4.15
C GLU A 62 -3.73 5.00 3.15
N LEU A 63 -4.06 5.30 1.89
CA LEU A 63 -4.30 4.33 0.83
C LEU A 63 -3.67 4.79 -0.47
N ILE A 64 -2.66 4.05 -0.92
CA ILE A 64 -2.04 4.20 -2.24
C ILE A 64 -2.44 3.00 -3.09
N LYS A 65 -3.36 3.20 -4.04
CA LYS A 65 -4.01 2.10 -4.76
C LYS A 65 -3.12 1.36 -5.74
N CYS A 66 -2.26 2.11 -6.43
CA CYS A 66 -1.45 1.60 -7.53
C CYS A 66 -0.01 2.04 -7.33
N ILE A 67 0.90 1.09 -7.11
CA ILE A 67 2.34 1.35 -6.94
C ILE A 67 3.12 0.56 -7.99
N SER A 68 2.88 -0.75 -8.11
CA SER A 68 3.55 -1.59 -9.09
C SER A 68 2.65 -2.78 -9.48
N PRO A 69 2.74 -3.28 -10.71
CA PRO A 69 2.15 -4.56 -11.10
C PRO A 69 2.86 -5.76 -10.44
N HIS A 70 4.07 -5.57 -9.90
CA HIS A 70 4.86 -6.61 -9.27
C HIS A 70 4.64 -6.69 -7.75
N ARG A 71 3.90 -7.71 -7.30
CA ARG A 71 3.56 -7.93 -5.88
C ARG A 71 4.79 -7.90 -4.94
N HIS A 72 5.91 -8.45 -5.36
CA HIS A 72 7.10 -8.57 -4.52
C HIS A 72 7.74 -7.21 -4.20
N LYS A 73 7.72 -6.26 -5.14
CA LYS A 73 8.17 -4.87 -4.92
C LYS A 73 7.32 -4.18 -3.87
N VAL A 74 5.99 -4.30 -3.98
CA VAL A 74 5.04 -3.74 -3.00
C VAL A 74 5.16 -4.42 -1.64
N HIS A 75 5.39 -5.74 -1.60
CA HIS A 75 5.64 -6.46 -0.35
C HIS A 75 6.88 -5.93 0.39
N ASN A 76 7.98 -5.68 -0.32
CA ASN A 76 9.19 -5.12 0.29
C ASN A 76 8.93 -3.73 0.91
N LEU A 77 8.13 -2.89 0.24
CA LEU A 77 7.73 -1.60 0.78
C LEU A 77 6.86 -1.75 2.03
N VAL A 78 5.83 -2.62 2.01
CA VAL A 78 4.99 -2.87 3.19
C VAL A 78 5.83 -3.36 4.38
N LYS A 79 6.79 -4.25 4.12
CA LYS A 79 7.70 -4.74 5.17
C LYS A 79 8.56 -3.61 5.75
N MET A 80 9.11 -2.73 4.90
CA MET A 80 9.86 -1.56 5.35
C MET A 80 8.99 -0.62 6.21
N LEU A 81 7.74 -0.35 5.81
CA LEU A 81 6.82 0.47 6.61
C LEU A 81 6.52 -0.17 7.97
N TYR A 82 6.28 -1.48 7.98
CA TYR A 82 6.00 -2.26 9.18
C TYR A 82 7.17 -2.27 10.16
N ASP A 83 8.38 -2.56 9.66
CA ASP A 83 9.60 -2.66 10.46
C ASP A 83 9.95 -1.32 11.11
N ASN A 84 9.67 -0.20 10.43
CA ASN A 84 9.95 1.15 10.89
C ASN A 84 8.76 1.85 11.60
N LEU A 85 7.64 1.15 11.84
CA LEU A 85 6.44 1.72 12.47
C LEU A 85 5.92 3.00 11.79
N VAL A 86 5.94 3.05 10.47
CA VAL A 86 5.52 4.24 9.72
C VAL A 86 4.01 4.46 9.92
N SER A 87 3.65 5.60 10.50
CA SER A 87 2.24 5.95 10.71
C SER A 87 1.53 6.29 9.38
N PRO A 88 0.20 6.08 9.27
CA PRO A 88 -0.56 6.36 8.06
C PRO A 88 -0.25 7.73 7.41
N ILE A 89 -0.17 8.80 8.22
CA ILE A 89 0.05 10.17 7.73
C ILE A 89 1.41 10.40 7.05
N HIS A 90 2.41 9.54 7.31
CA HIS A 90 3.77 9.66 6.75
C HIS A 90 4.02 8.65 5.63
N VAL A 91 3.02 7.86 5.24
CA VAL A 91 3.20 6.80 4.23
C VAL A 91 3.57 7.38 2.88
N VAL A 92 2.93 8.47 2.46
CA VAL A 92 3.22 9.12 1.17
C VAL A 92 4.66 9.65 1.14
N ASP A 93 5.13 10.26 2.22
CA ASP A 93 6.48 10.80 2.32
C ASP A 93 7.55 9.70 2.19
N VAL A 94 7.28 8.51 2.76
CA VAL A 94 8.21 7.38 2.73
C VAL A 94 8.16 6.62 1.40
N VAL A 95 6.97 6.47 0.82
CA VAL A 95 6.76 5.60 -0.35
C VAL A 95 6.85 6.37 -1.68
N GLY A 96 6.70 7.69 -1.66
CA GLY A 96 6.67 8.54 -2.86
C GLY A 96 7.86 8.33 -3.79
N GLU A 97 9.08 8.34 -3.25
CA GLU A 97 10.32 8.15 -4.04
C GLU A 97 10.35 6.79 -4.78
N TYR A 98 9.80 5.74 -4.16
CA TYR A 98 9.73 4.41 -4.76
C TYR A 98 8.63 4.29 -5.83
N ILE A 99 7.53 5.04 -5.68
CA ILE A 99 6.45 5.06 -6.68
C ILE A 99 6.95 5.66 -7.98
N ASP A 100 7.73 6.75 -7.90
CA ASP A 100 8.32 7.40 -9.06
C ASP A 100 9.25 6.44 -9.83
N GLU A 101 9.99 5.58 -9.13
CA GLU A 101 10.78 4.52 -9.76
C GLU A 101 9.88 3.42 -10.35
N TYR A 102 8.88 2.96 -9.61
CA TYR A 102 8.09 1.78 -9.99
C TYR A 102 7.04 2.06 -11.06
N ILE A 103 6.77 3.32 -11.40
CA ILE A 103 5.84 3.64 -12.49
C ILE A 103 6.28 3.06 -13.83
N THR A 104 7.59 2.90 -14.06
CA THR A 104 8.13 2.32 -15.30
C THR A 104 7.80 0.84 -15.45
N ASP A 105 7.45 0.14 -14.37
CA ASP A 105 7.03 -1.27 -14.42
C ASP A 105 5.77 -1.44 -15.29
N TYR A 106 4.89 -0.43 -15.34
CA TYR A 106 3.70 -0.49 -16.19
C TYR A 106 4.07 -0.34 -17.68
N ASP A 107 5.05 0.52 -17.99
CA ASP A 107 5.54 0.71 -19.36
C ASP A 107 6.16 -0.57 -19.92
N GLU A 108 6.89 -1.32 -19.08
CA GLU A 108 7.48 -2.62 -19.45
C GLU A 108 6.38 -3.63 -19.81
N ILE A 109 5.34 -3.76 -18.97
CA ILE A 109 4.21 -4.64 -19.26
C ILE A 109 3.48 -4.21 -20.53
N LEU A 110 3.26 -2.91 -20.73
CA LEU A 110 2.62 -2.40 -21.94
C LEU A 110 3.45 -2.75 -23.18
N LYS A 111 4.77 -2.55 -23.16
CA LYS A 111 5.65 -2.91 -24.29
C LYS A 111 5.53 -4.40 -24.64
N ASP A 112 5.55 -5.28 -23.64
CA ASP A 112 5.42 -6.72 -23.87
C ASP A 112 4.09 -7.10 -24.53
N ILE A 113 3.01 -6.38 -24.21
CA ILE A 113 1.68 -6.58 -24.79
C ILE A 113 1.62 -6.07 -26.24
N TYR A 114 2.29 -4.97 -26.57
CA TYR A 114 2.27 -4.35 -27.91
C TYR A 114 3.31 -4.90 -28.89
N ILE A 115 4.32 -5.62 -28.41
CA ILE A 115 5.33 -6.28 -29.27
C ILE A 115 4.87 -7.69 -29.72
N CYS A 116 3.78 -8.21 -29.15
CA CYS A 116 3.09 -9.41 -29.63
C CYS A 116 2.06 -9.10 -30.73
#